data_AF-A0A415RMG8-F1
#
_entry.id   AF-A0A415RMG8-F1
#
_cell.length_a   1.000
_cell.length_b   1.000
_cell.length_c   1.000
_cell.angle_alpha   90.00
_cell.angle_beta   90.00
_cell.angle_gamma   90.00
#
_symmetry.space_group_name_H-M   'P 1'
#
loop_
_entity.id
_entity.type
_entity.pdbx_description
1 polymer ?
#
loop_
_entity_poly.entity_id
_entity_poly.type
_entity_poly.pdbx_seq_one_letter_code
_entity_poly.pdbx_strand_id
1 'polypeptide(L)' 'MLPNDIHMLVSILNMKLRDDDMSLENLLDINDLNEHDFFERLEKNDYYYDEQINQIKQK' A
#
# COMPACT_ATOMS: atom_id res chain seq x y z
N MET A 1 -5.37 -2.98 12.63
CA MET A 1 -5.43 -4.10 11.66
C MET A 1 -5.83 -3.52 10.31
N LEU A 2 -5.05 -3.78 9.28
CA LEU A 2 -5.38 -3.37 7.92
C LEU A 2 -6.50 -4.27 7.36
N PRO A 3 -7.36 -3.75 6.48
CA PRO A 3 -8.47 -4.52 5.92
C PRO A 3 -7.99 -5.62 4.95
N ASN A 4 -8.73 -6.73 4.92
CA ASN A 4 -8.49 -7.83 3.98
C ASN A 4 -9.05 -7.55 2.57
N ASP A 5 -10.01 -6.63 2.45
CA ASP A 5 -10.47 -6.17 1.14
C ASP A 5 -9.39 -5.29 0.49
N ILE A 6 -9.02 -5.60 -0.77
CA ILE A 6 -7.92 -4.92 -1.45
C ILE A 6 -8.24 -3.45 -1.75
N HIS A 7 -9.48 -3.13 -2.10
CA HIS A 7 -9.88 -1.75 -2.39
C HIS A 7 -9.86 -0.90 -1.13
N MET A 8 -10.35 -1.43 -0.01
CA MET A 8 -10.24 -0.76 1.29
C MET A 8 -8.79 -0.62 1.74
N LEU A 9 -7.95 -1.64 1.52
CA LEU A 9 -6.54 -1.61 1.88
C LEU A 9 -5.81 -0.48 1.15
N VAL A 10 -5.94 -0.45 -0.18
CA VAL A 10 -5.34 0.59 -1.02
C VAL A 10 -5.84 1.97 -0.64
N SER A 11 -7.14 2.14 -0.38
CA SER A 11 -7.69 3.43 0.06
C SER A 11 -7.08 3.93 1.37
N ILE A 12 -6.93 3.06 2.37
CA ILE A 12 -6.34 3.43 3.67
C ILE A 12 -4.85 3.73 3.54
N LEU A 13 -4.12 2.92 2.76
CA LEU A 13 -2.70 3.14 2.55
C LEU A 13 -2.45 4.46 1.81
N ASN A 14 -3.21 4.76 0.76
CA ASN A 14 -3.10 6.06 0.06
C ASN A 14 -3.42 7.26 0.96
N MET A 15 -4.38 7.13 1.86
CA MET A 15 -4.65 8.19 2.84
C MET A 15 -3.42 8.42 3.74
N LYS A 16 -2.80 7.34 4.23
CA LYS A 16 -1.61 7.41 5.09
C LYS A 16 -0.36 7.92 4.36
N LEU A 17 -0.10 7.43 3.15
CA LEU A 17 1.03 7.86 2.32
C LEU A 17 0.94 9.36 2.01
N ARG A 18 -0.27 9.89 1.80
CA ARG A 18 -0.49 11.30 1.50
C ARG A 18 -0.45 12.20 2.74
N ASP A 19 -1.11 11.79 3.82
CA ASP A 19 -1.36 12.68 4.97
C ASP A 19 -0.21 12.66 5.98
N ASP A 20 0.50 11.53 6.11
CA ASP A 20 1.58 11.35 7.09
C ASP A 20 3.00 11.46 6.47
N ASP A 21 3.09 11.70 5.15
CA ASP A 21 4.33 11.76 4.35
C ASP A 21 5.28 10.55 4.61
N MET A 22 4.68 9.41 4.96
CA MET A 22 5.38 8.16 5.23
C MET A 22 5.70 7.45 3.92
N SER A 23 6.87 6.79 3.86
CA SER A 23 7.15 5.83 2.80
C SER A 23 6.27 4.59 2.96
N LEU A 24 6.01 3.89 1.85
CA LEU A 24 5.31 2.61 1.88
C LEU A 24 6.06 1.59 2.75
N GLU A 25 7.39 1.54 2.68
CA GLU A 25 8.24 0.67 3.51
C GLU A 25 7.94 0.84 5.01
N ASN A 26 7.95 2.10 5.50
CA ASN A 26 7.62 2.40 6.90
C ASN A 26 6.20 1.94 7.27
N LEU A 27 5.23 2.10 6.36
CA LEU A 27 3.87 1.66 6.59
C LEU A 27 3.77 0.13 6.69
N LEU A 28 4.50 -0.60 5.87
CA LEU A 28 4.52 -2.06 5.91
C LEU A 28 5.17 -2.55 7.22
N ASP A 29 6.29 -1.96 7.62
CA ASP A 29 6.99 -2.27 8.87
C ASP A 29 6.12 -2.05 10.12
N ILE A 30 5.46 -0.89 10.22
CA ILE A 30 4.59 -0.56 11.37
C ILE A 30 3.39 -1.52 11.45
N ASN A 31 2.96 -2.08 10.32
CA ASN A 31 1.85 -3.02 10.27
C ASN A 31 2.29 -4.50 10.25
N ASP A 32 3.58 -4.78 10.45
CA ASP A 32 4.17 -6.13 10.41
C ASP A 32 3.81 -6.89 9.11
N LEU A 33 3.86 -6.17 7.99
CA LEU A 33 3.58 -6.70 6.66
C LEU A 33 4.88 -7.01 5.92
N ASN A 34 4.96 -8.21 5.36
CA ASN A 34 6.04 -8.56 4.46
C ASN A 34 5.89 -7.80 3.13
N GLU A 35 6.95 -7.08 2.73
CA GLU A 35 6.98 -6.28 1.52
C GLU A 35 6.75 -7.09 0.25
N HIS A 36 7.39 -8.26 0.14
CA HIS A 36 7.27 -9.14 -1.02
C HIS A 36 5.83 -9.66 -1.18
N ASP A 37 5.23 -10.20 -0.11
CA ASP A 37 3.84 -10.69 -0.13
C ASP A 37 2.85 -9.56 -0.44
N PHE A 38 3.13 -8.35 0.06
CA PHE A 38 2.31 -7.18 -0.19
C PHE A 38 2.32 -6.78 -1.66
N PHE A 39 3.51 -6.69 -2.29
CA PHE A 39 3.62 -6.37 -3.71
C PHE A 39 3.02 -7.45 -4.61
N GLU A 40 3.21 -8.73 -4.29
CA GLU A 40 2.54 -9.81 -5.01
C GLU A 40 1.01 -9.67 -4.95
N ARG A 41 0.48 -9.29 -3.77
CA ARG A 41 -0.96 -9.08 -3.59
C ARG A 41 -1.46 -7.89 -4.39
N LEU A 42 -0.71 -6.78 -4.44
CA LEU A 42 -1.05 -5.65 -5.30
C LEU A 42 -1.09 -6.08 -6.78
N GLU A 43 -0.05 -6.77 -7.24
CA GLU A 43 0.07 -7.20 -8.63
C GLU A 43 -1.07 -8.14 -9.04
N LYS A 44 -1.43 -9.12 -8.18
CA LYS A 44 -2.55 -10.05 -8.38
C LYS A 44 -3.92 -9.36 -8.48
N ASN A 45 -4.04 -8.12 -8.01
CA ASN A 45 -5.28 -7.35 -8.00
C ASN A 45 -5.20 -6.10 -8.89
N ASP A 46 -4.30 -6.09 -9.89
CA ASP A 46 -4.11 -4.99 -10.84
C ASP A 46 -3.74 -3.64 -10.19
N TYR A 47 -2.99 -3.67 -9.10
CA TYR A 47 -2.42 -2.48 -8.45
C TYR A 47 -0.89 -2.43 -8.59
N TYR A 48 -0.34 -1.22 -8.50
CA TYR A 48 1.09 -0.96 -8.40
C TYR A 48 1.35 0.27 -7.52
N TYR A 49 2.51 0.32 -6.87
CA TYR A 49 2.94 1.49 -6.11
C TYR A 49 3.76 2.42 -7.02
N ASP A 50 3.39 3.70 -7.02
CA ASP A 50 4.03 4.78 -7.77
C ASP A 50 4.85 5.64 -6.82
N GLU A 51 6.15 5.35 -6.72
CA GLU A 51 7.09 6.04 -5.85
C GLU A 51 7.19 7.54 -6.14
N GLN A 52 6.94 7.98 -7.38
CA GLN A 52 7.10 9.39 -7.76
C GLN A 52 6.06 10.29 -7.08
N ILE A 53 4.90 9.73 -6.76
CA ILE A 53 3.79 10.46 -6.14
C ILE A 53 3.40 9.91 -4.78
N ASN A 54 4.15 8.92 -4.27
CA ASN A 54 3.91 8.21 -3.02
C ASN A 54 2.47 7.66 -2.93
N GLN A 55 1.98 6.96 -3.97
CA GLN A 55 0.61 6.42 -4.00
C GLN A 55 0.53 5.07 -4.71
N ILE A 56 -0.44 4.26 -4.30
CA ILE A 56 -0.83 3.02 -4.98
C ILE A 56 -1.92 3.34 -6.01
N LYS A 57 -1.72 2.89 -7.25
CA LYS A 57 -2.62 3.09 -8.39
C LYS A 57 -3.06 1.77 -8.99
N GLN A 58 -4.23 1.78 -9.61
CA GLN A 58 -4.66 0.69 -10.47
C GLN A 58 -3.91 0.77 -11.80
N LYS A 59 -3.52 -0.38 -12.35
CA LYS A 59 -2.87 -0.51 -13.66
C LYS A 59 -3.77 -0.05 -14.81
#